data_AF-A0A6N9Q1C0-F1
#
_entry.id   AF-A0A6N9Q1C0-F1
#
_cell.length_a   1.000
_cell.length_b   1.000
_cell.length_c   1.000
_cell.angle_alpha   90.00
_cell.angle_beta   90.00
_cell.angle_gamma   90.00
#
_symmetry.space_group_name_H-M   'P 1'
#
loop_
_entity.id
_entity.type
_entity.pdbx_description
1 polymer ?
#
loop_
_entity_poly.entity_id
_entity_poly.type
_entity_poly.pdbx_seq_one_letter_code
_entity_poly.pdbx_strand_id
1 'polypeptide(L)'
;MAKKKYKVVNNMPNGALGIVKSDGKSSVLRKPSTFTQLDSEDIWHIFNTCKTIQKGYLYIDSQAMRTELGLEEAEFVDINALSRDDLREYVKGSLDDLKEVFQTNLSDGTREKIVLLAREEYKENSLDAKKMKFIETETGQSIAEVDGSDIKNVNDVKEQKKAKKQTSKKETK
;
A
#
# COMPACT_ATOMS: atom_id res chain seq x y z
N MET A 1 -9.64 7.74 -25.11
CA MET A 1 -9.69 6.90 -23.89
C MET A 1 -11.08 7.04 -23.30
N ALA A 2 -11.77 5.94 -22.96
CA ALA A 2 -13.09 6.03 -22.34
C ALA A 2 -12.95 6.62 -20.93
N LYS A 3 -13.68 7.70 -20.62
CA LYS A 3 -13.70 8.27 -19.27
C LYS A 3 -14.31 7.24 -18.30
N LYS A 4 -13.61 6.96 -17.21
CA LYS A 4 -14.09 6.08 -16.13
C LYS A 4 -15.33 6.72 -15.50
N LYS A 5 -16.42 5.95 -15.38
CA LYS A 5 -17.68 6.40 -14.79
C LYS A 5 -17.89 5.74 -13.43
N TYR A 6 -18.42 6.51 -12.49
CA TYR A 6 -18.72 6.09 -11.13
C TYR A 6 -20.22 6.16 -10.90
N LYS A 7 -20.75 5.15 -10.20
CA LYS A 7 -22.15 5.11 -9.82
C LYS A 7 -22.36 6.02 -8.62
N VAL A 8 -23.33 6.93 -8.72
CA VAL A 8 -23.73 7.85 -7.65
C VAL A 8 -25.21 7.65 -7.38
N VAL A 9 -25.57 7.46 -6.11
CA VAL A 9 -26.91 7.10 -5.64
C VAL A 9 -27.51 8.27 -4.88
N ASN A 10 -28.76 8.61 -5.20
CA ASN A 10 -29.55 9.55 -4.40
C ASN A 10 -30.03 8.86 -3.11
N ASN A 11 -29.43 9.24 -1.99
CA ASN A 11 -29.73 8.68 -0.67
C ASN A 11 -30.82 9.46 0.08
N MET A 12 -31.45 10.46 -0.55
CA MET A 12 -32.56 11.17 0.10
C MET A 12 -33.84 10.33 0.11
N PRO A 13 -34.49 10.16 1.27
CA PRO A 13 -35.75 9.41 1.38
C PRO A 13 -36.90 10.11 0.66
N ASN A 14 -36.90 11.45 0.64
CA ASN A 14 -37.84 12.27 -0.12
C ASN A 14 -37.08 13.42 -0.79
N GLY A 15 -37.00 13.40 -2.12
CA GLY A 15 -36.48 14.53 -2.89
C GLY A 15 -35.67 14.15 -4.13
N ALA A 16 -35.55 15.13 -5.01
CA ALA A 16 -34.83 15.06 -6.26
C ALA A 16 -33.41 15.59 -6.09
N LEU A 17 -32.36 14.79 -6.33
CA LEU A 17 -31.00 15.32 -6.40
C LEU A 17 -30.07 14.50 -7.29
N GLY A 18 -29.55 15.16 -8.33
CA GLY A 18 -28.40 14.72 -9.14
C GLY A 18 -28.40 15.38 -10.51
N ILE A 19 -27.25 15.83 -11.02
CA ILE A 19 -27.20 16.60 -12.26
C ILE A 19 -27.03 15.63 -13.43
N VAL A 20 -27.95 15.65 -14.40
CA VAL A 20 -27.83 15.04 -15.73
C VAL A 20 -27.65 16.17 -16.74
N LYS A 21 -26.54 16.16 -17.47
CA LYS A 21 -26.35 17.02 -18.65
C LYS A 21 -27.19 16.44 -19.79
N SER A 22 -28.32 17.08 -20.09
CA SER A 22 -29.08 16.86 -21.32
C SER A 22 -29.10 18.19 -22.08
N ASP A 23 -28.64 18.21 -23.34
CA ASP A 23 -28.63 19.43 -24.18
C ASP A 23 -27.91 20.65 -23.56
N GLY A 24 -26.80 20.43 -22.84
CA GLY A 24 -26.05 21.52 -22.21
C GLY A 24 -26.74 22.18 -21.01
N LYS A 25 -27.87 21.63 -20.54
CA LYS A 25 -28.56 22.09 -19.33
C LYS A 25 -28.48 21.04 -18.22
N SER A 26 -28.19 21.51 -17.00
CA SER A 26 -28.16 20.71 -15.77
C SER A 26 -29.59 20.32 -15.36
N SER A 27 -29.95 19.04 -15.43
CA SER A 27 -31.28 18.54 -15.00
C SER A 27 -31.18 17.64 -13.77
N VAL A 28 -32.13 17.74 -12.83
CA VAL A 28 -32.04 17.12 -11.48
C VAL A 28 -32.62 15.68 -11.48
N LEU A 29 -31.95 14.68 -10.88
CA LEU A 29 -32.44 13.31 -10.66
C LEU A 29 -33.69 13.38 -9.78
N ARG A 30 -34.84 12.99 -10.30
CA ARG A 30 -36.14 13.31 -9.67
C ARG A 30 -36.67 12.30 -8.66
N LYS A 31 -35.97 11.19 -8.37
CA LYS A 31 -36.52 10.11 -7.53
C LYS A 31 -35.52 9.61 -6.45
N PRO A 32 -36.00 9.34 -5.22
CA PRO A 32 -35.25 8.61 -4.18
C PRO A 32 -34.67 7.30 -4.72
N SER A 33 -33.50 6.90 -4.24
CA SER A 33 -32.84 5.62 -4.56
C SER A 33 -32.50 5.41 -6.04
N THR A 34 -32.59 6.44 -6.87
CA THR A 34 -32.09 6.37 -8.25
C THR A 34 -30.58 6.56 -8.29
N PHE A 35 -29.94 5.88 -9.23
CA PHE A 35 -28.50 6.01 -9.47
C PHE A 35 -28.25 6.62 -10.84
N THR A 36 -27.11 7.30 -10.96
CA THR A 36 -26.59 7.78 -12.23
C THR A 36 -25.11 7.41 -12.33
N GLN A 37 -24.58 7.44 -13.54
CA GLN A 37 -23.16 7.26 -13.80
C GLN A 37 -22.54 8.60 -14.17
N LEU A 38 -21.67 9.12 -13.31
CA LEU A 38 -20.96 10.39 -13.50
C LEU A 38 -19.47 10.13 -13.75
N ASP A 39 -18.82 11.03 -14.47
CA ASP A 39 -17.36 11.04 -14.50
C ASP A 39 -16.80 11.70 -13.23
N SER A 40 -15.49 11.54 -13.00
CA SER A 40 -14.82 12.11 -11.84
C SER A 40 -14.92 13.65 -11.80
N GLU A 41 -14.86 14.32 -12.96
CA GLU A 41 -14.99 15.78 -13.09
C GLU A 41 -16.34 16.29 -12.57
N ASP A 42 -17.44 15.65 -12.97
CA ASP A 42 -18.78 16.03 -12.52
C ASP A 42 -18.99 15.75 -11.03
N ILE A 43 -18.39 14.66 -10.51
CA ILE A 43 -18.41 14.37 -9.07
C ILE A 43 -17.66 15.44 -8.27
N TRP A 44 -16.45 15.79 -8.71
CA TRP A 44 -15.65 16.87 -8.10
C TRP A 44 -16.39 18.21 -8.13
N HIS A 45 -17.06 18.51 -9.24
CA HIS A 45 -17.88 19.71 -9.35
C HIS A 45 -19.00 19.71 -8.31
N ILE A 46 -19.81 18.64 -8.25
CA ILE A 46 -20.91 18.50 -7.28
C ILE A 46 -20.41 18.58 -5.84
N PHE A 47 -19.28 17.93 -5.54
CA PHE A 47 -18.66 17.93 -4.22
C PHE A 47 -18.31 19.36 -3.78
N ASN A 48 -17.67 20.13 -4.66
CA ASN A 48 -17.22 21.49 -4.37
C ASN A 48 -18.34 22.54 -4.39
N THR A 49 -19.32 22.45 -5.30
CA THR A 49 -20.34 23.50 -5.45
C THR A 49 -21.59 23.27 -4.62
N CYS A 50 -22.05 22.02 -4.49
CA CYS A 50 -23.38 21.74 -3.95
C CYS A 50 -23.35 21.21 -2.51
N LYS A 51 -22.20 20.74 -2.00
CA LYS A 51 -22.06 20.04 -0.69
C LYS A 51 -23.04 18.88 -0.48
N THR A 52 -23.73 18.41 -1.52
CA THR A 52 -24.78 17.38 -1.42
C THR A 52 -24.19 16.01 -1.13
N ILE A 53 -22.96 15.77 -1.59
CA ILE A 53 -22.16 14.59 -1.23
C ILE A 53 -21.71 14.69 0.24
N GLN A 54 -21.19 15.85 0.68
CA GLN A 54 -20.76 16.08 2.07
C GLN A 54 -21.92 15.97 3.08
N LYS A 55 -23.14 16.34 2.68
CA LYS A 55 -24.36 16.21 3.50
C LYS A 55 -24.97 14.81 3.48
N GLY A 56 -24.38 13.86 2.75
CA GLY A 56 -24.87 12.48 2.65
C GLY A 56 -26.12 12.29 1.78
N TYR A 57 -26.52 13.30 1.01
CA TYR A 57 -27.66 13.23 0.10
C TYR A 57 -27.33 12.46 -1.19
N LEU A 58 -26.06 12.48 -1.59
CA LEU A 58 -25.53 11.67 -2.67
C LEU A 58 -24.45 10.74 -2.12
N TYR A 59 -24.59 9.46 -2.40
CA TYR A 59 -23.61 8.44 -2.06
C TYR A 59 -22.86 8.00 -3.31
N ILE A 60 -21.53 8.05 -3.28
CA ILE A 60 -20.69 7.56 -4.37
C ILE A 60 -20.44 6.08 -4.12
N ASP A 61 -20.86 5.20 -5.02
CA ASP A 61 -20.68 3.74 -4.93
C ASP A 61 -19.28 3.34 -5.45
N SER A 62 -18.25 3.94 -4.87
CA SER A 62 -16.83 3.66 -5.12
C SER A 62 -15.98 4.17 -3.96
N GLN A 63 -15.39 3.23 -3.20
CA GLN A 63 -14.52 3.54 -2.06
C GLN A 63 -13.32 4.39 -2.47
N ALA A 64 -12.62 4.02 -3.55
CA ALA A 64 -11.49 4.78 -4.06
C ALA A 64 -11.82 6.26 -4.32
N MET A 65 -12.99 6.55 -4.90
CA MET A 65 -13.43 7.93 -5.14
C MET A 65 -13.82 8.66 -3.85
N ARG A 66 -14.42 7.95 -2.88
CA ARG A 66 -14.75 8.53 -1.57
C ARG A 66 -13.48 8.86 -0.77
N THR A 67 -12.47 8.00 -0.82
CA THR A 67 -11.15 8.25 -0.23
C THR A 67 -10.45 9.42 -0.92
N GLU A 68 -10.47 9.50 -2.25
CA GLU A 68 -9.87 10.63 -3.00
C GLU A 68 -10.50 11.98 -2.64
N LEU A 69 -11.82 12.00 -2.38
CA LEU A 69 -12.56 13.19 -1.94
C LEU A 69 -12.44 13.46 -0.43
N GLY A 70 -11.72 12.62 0.33
CA GLY A 70 -11.60 12.73 1.79
C GLY A 70 -12.92 12.51 2.53
N LEU A 71 -13.87 11.80 1.93
CA LEU A 71 -15.15 11.42 2.55
C LEU A 71 -15.04 10.17 3.42
N GLU A 72 -14.08 9.32 3.10
CA GLU A 72 -13.67 8.18 3.90
C GLU A 72 -12.17 8.33 4.12
N GLU A 73 -11.72 8.09 5.35
CA GLU A 73 -10.29 7.85 5.57
C GLU A 73 -9.93 6.61 4.76
N ALA A 74 -8.76 6.63 4.08
CA ALA A 74 -8.20 5.39 3.56
C ALA A 74 -8.20 4.39 4.71
N GLU A 75 -8.58 3.13 4.48
CA GLU A 75 -8.47 2.11 5.51
C GLU A 75 -7.01 2.10 5.99
N PHE A 76 -6.74 2.77 7.10
CA PHE A 76 -5.46 2.72 7.77
C PHE A 76 -5.40 1.32 8.34
N VAL A 77 -4.76 0.43 7.60
CA VAL A 77 -4.39 -0.88 8.12
C VAL A 77 -3.46 -0.59 9.28
N ASP A 78 -3.95 -0.75 10.51
CA ASP A 78 -3.09 -0.66 11.68
C ASP A 78 -2.11 -1.82 11.63
N ILE A 79 -0.91 -1.52 11.15
CA ILE A 79 0.16 -2.50 10.95
C ILE A 79 0.51 -3.17 12.29
N ASN A 80 0.29 -2.49 13.42
CA ASN A 80 0.54 -3.08 14.74
C ASN A 80 -0.49 -4.14 15.13
N ALA A 81 -1.68 -4.11 14.54
CA ALA A 81 -2.75 -5.09 14.78
C ALA A 81 -2.71 -6.27 13.80
N LEU A 82 -1.81 -6.25 12.80
CA LEU A 82 -1.69 -7.33 11.82
C LEU A 82 -1.26 -8.64 12.47
N SER A 83 -1.78 -9.74 11.92
CA SER A 83 -1.36 -11.07 12.33
C SER A 83 0.07 -11.35 11.87
N ARG A 84 0.69 -12.38 12.44
CA ARG A 84 2.05 -12.79 12.08
C ARG A 84 2.14 -13.22 10.61
N ASP A 85 1.12 -13.88 10.09
CA ASP A 85 1.09 -14.34 8.70
C ASP A 85 0.94 -13.16 7.74
N ASP A 86 0.09 -12.18 8.06
CA ASP A 86 -0.04 -10.96 7.26
C ASP A 86 1.27 -10.16 7.23
N LEU A 87 1.93 -10.00 8.39
CA LEU A 87 3.25 -9.36 8.47
C LEU A 87 4.32 -10.10 7.66
N ARG A 88 4.22 -11.44 7.57
CA ARG A 88 5.14 -12.24 6.76
C ARG A 88 4.99 -11.94 5.28
N GLU A 89 3.79 -11.64 4.79
CA GLU A 89 3.57 -11.24 3.40
C GLU A 89 4.33 -9.96 3.05
N TYR A 90 4.35 -8.97 3.95
CA TYR A 90 5.13 -7.74 3.76
C TYR A 90 6.66 -8.01 3.72
N VAL A 91 7.15 -8.90 4.57
CA VAL A 91 8.57 -9.30 4.56
C VAL A 91 8.93 -10.01 3.24
N LYS A 92 8.05 -10.89 2.77
CA LYS A 92 8.20 -11.62 1.49
C LYS A 92 8.03 -10.72 0.25
N GLY A 93 7.21 -9.67 0.34
CA GLY A 93 6.73 -8.80 -0.74
C GLY A 93 7.79 -7.98 -1.47
N SER A 94 7.51 -6.75 -1.88
CA SER A 94 8.54 -5.88 -2.46
C SER A 94 9.31 -5.12 -1.36
N LEU A 95 10.49 -4.58 -1.70
CA LEU A 95 11.20 -3.68 -0.77
C LEU A 95 10.40 -2.39 -0.54
N ASP A 96 9.60 -1.95 -1.51
CA ASP A 96 8.86 -0.71 -1.42
C ASP A 96 7.65 -0.86 -0.48
N ASP A 97 6.95 -2.00 -0.52
CA ASP A 97 5.89 -2.31 0.46
C ASP A 97 6.45 -2.30 1.89
N LEU A 98 7.64 -2.86 2.07
CA LEU A 98 8.31 -2.87 3.37
C LEU A 98 8.71 -1.46 3.84
N LYS A 99 9.10 -0.56 2.93
CA LYS A 99 9.36 0.84 3.29
C LYS A 99 8.08 1.55 3.72
N GLU A 100 6.97 1.34 3.03
CA GLU A 100 5.68 1.92 3.41
C GLU A 100 5.29 1.47 4.82
N VAL A 101 5.50 0.19 5.13
CA VAL A 101 5.29 -0.37 6.49
C VAL A 101 6.14 0.37 7.52
N PHE A 102 7.43 0.56 7.29
CA PHE A 102 8.34 1.26 8.22
C PHE A 102 8.11 2.78 8.29
N GLN A 103 7.45 3.39 7.30
CA GLN A 103 7.02 4.79 7.36
C GLN A 103 5.80 4.98 8.28
N THR A 104 5.08 3.91 8.61
CA THR A 104 4.03 3.97 9.63
C THR A 104 4.63 3.99 11.04
N ASN A 105 3.85 4.45 12.01
CA ASN A 105 4.27 4.48 13.42
C ASN A 105 4.24 3.06 14.02
N LEU A 106 5.25 2.25 13.71
CA LEU A 106 5.41 0.89 14.20
C LEU A 106 5.81 0.87 15.68
N SER A 107 5.08 0.10 16.47
CA SER A 107 5.46 -0.24 17.84
C SER A 107 6.73 -1.08 17.87
N ASP A 108 7.50 -1.00 18.95
CA ASP A 108 8.72 -1.80 19.13
C ASP A 108 8.46 -3.31 19.00
N GLY A 109 7.32 -3.78 19.52
CA GLY A 109 6.93 -5.19 19.40
C GLY A 109 6.62 -5.62 17.96
N THR A 110 6.09 -4.73 17.13
CA THR A 110 5.86 -5.00 15.70
C THR A 110 7.19 -5.04 14.94
N ARG A 111 8.10 -4.11 15.24
CA ARG A 111 9.46 -4.09 14.65
C ARG A 111 10.22 -5.39 14.94
N GLU A 112 10.19 -5.86 16.19
CA GLU A 112 10.83 -7.12 16.57
C GLU A 112 10.22 -8.33 15.85
N LYS A 113 8.89 -8.38 15.71
CA LYS A 113 8.21 -9.43 14.93
C LYS A 113 8.66 -9.44 13.47
N ILE A 114 8.80 -8.27 12.84
CA ILE A 114 9.30 -8.14 11.45
C ILE A 114 10.73 -8.68 11.35
N VAL A 115 11.60 -8.37 12.32
CA VAL A 115 12.98 -8.91 12.36
C VAL A 115 12.98 -10.43 12.49
N LEU A 116 12.18 -10.99 13.39
CA LEU A 116 12.06 -12.45 13.55
C LEU A 116 11.58 -13.13 12.27
N LEU A 117 10.57 -12.57 11.61
CA LEU A 117 10.07 -13.07 10.33
C LEU A 117 11.13 -12.96 9.23
N ALA A 118 11.89 -11.87 9.18
CA ALA A 118 12.98 -11.69 8.23
C ALA A 118 14.12 -12.71 8.45
N ARG A 119 14.41 -13.07 9.70
CA ARG A 119 15.37 -14.14 10.04
C ARG A 119 14.88 -15.51 9.56
N GLU A 120 13.60 -15.82 9.74
CA GLU A 120 12.99 -17.05 9.24
C GLU A 120 13.08 -17.11 7.71
N GLU A 121 12.66 -16.05 7.02
CA GLU A 121 12.72 -15.97 5.56
C GLU A 121 14.15 -16.01 5.02
N TYR A 122 15.11 -15.44 5.73
CA TYR A 122 16.52 -15.55 5.38
C TYR A 122 17.00 -17.02 5.44
N LYS A 123 16.64 -17.75 6.51
CA LYS A 123 17.00 -19.16 6.68
C LYS A 123 16.31 -20.08 5.66
N GLU A 124 15.05 -19.80 5.33
CA GLU A 124 14.23 -20.68 4.47
C GLU A 124 14.37 -20.37 2.97
N ASN A 125 14.35 -19.09 2.59
CA ASN A 125 14.13 -18.65 1.21
C ASN A 125 15.22 -17.71 0.66
N SER A 126 16.27 -17.41 1.44
CA SER A 126 17.33 -16.45 1.08
C SER A 126 16.79 -15.05 0.74
N LEU A 127 16.43 -14.29 1.78
CA LEU A 127 15.95 -12.91 1.68
C LEU A 127 16.95 -12.00 0.92
N ASP A 128 16.45 -11.05 0.12
CA ASP A 128 17.29 -10.09 -0.62
C ASP A 128 18.17 -9.26 0.34
N ALA A 129 19.46 -9.17 0.03
CA ALA A 129 20.44 -8.37 0.75
C ALA A 129 20.04 -6.90 0.93
N LYS A 130 19.32 -6.30 -0.03
CA LYS A 130 18.84 -4.92 0.09
C LYS A 130 17.75 -4.79 1.16
N LYS A 131 16.85 -5.76 1.26
CA LYS A 131 15.81 -5.81 2.28
C LYS A 131 16.39 -6.06 3.66
N MET A 132 17.32 -7.01 3.78
CA MET A 132 18.02 -7.27 5.04
C MET A 132 18.67 -5.99 5.56
N LYS A 133 19.47 -5.32 4.73
CA LYS A 133 20.13 -4.07 5.12
C LYS A 133 19.15 -2.98 5.53
N PHE A 134 18.00 -2.88 4.85
CA PHE A 134 16.97 -1.92 5.20
C PHE A 134 16.38 -2.19 6.59
N ILE A 135 15.95 -3.42 6.86
CA ILE A 135 15.37 -3.79 8.17
C ILE A 135 16.41 -3.60 9.27
N GLU A 136 17.67 -4.00 9.06
CA GLU A 136 18.75 -3.81 10.04
C GLU A 136 19.00 -2.32 10.34
N THR A 137 18.87 -1.46 9.32
CA THR A 137 19.04 0.00 9.48
C THR A 137 17.89 0.60 10.28
N GLU A 138 16.64 0.22 9.99
CA GLU A 138 15.45 0.78 10.64
C GLU A 138 15.21 0.24 12.06
N THR A 139 15.63 -0.99 12.33
CA THR A 139 15.41 -1.66 13.63
C THR A 139 16.65 -1.67 14.51
N GLY A 140 17.84 -1.47 13.94
CA GLY A 140 19.12 -1.65 14.65
C GLY A 140 19.44 -3.09 15.02
N GLN A 141 18.66 -4.08 14.55
CA GLN A 141 18.81 -5.49 14.89
C GLN A 141 19.33 -6.31 13.71
N SER A 142 20.36 -7.13 13.92
CA SER A 142 20.94 -7.99 12.88
C SER A 142 19.99 -9.11 12.47
N ILE A 143 19.85 -9.36 11.16
CA ILE A 143 19.06 -10.48 10.63
C ILE A 143 19.96 -11.69 10.35
N ALA A 144 21.19 -11.46 9.90
CA ALA A 144 22.18 -12.52 9.87
C ALA A 144 22.59 -12.87 11.31
N GLU A 145 22.44 -14.13 11.72
CA GLU A 145 23.22 -14.65 12.85
C GLU A 145 24.69 -14.50 12.46
N VAL A 146 25.39 -13.61 13.17
CA VAL A 146 26.82 -13.47 13.06
C VAL A 146 27.42 -14.73 13.69
N ASP A 147 27.65 -15.74 12.87
CA ASP A 147 28.60 -16.78 13.21
C ASP A 147 29.99 -16.14 13.20
N GLY A 148 30.32 -15.46 14.31
CA GLY A 148 31.66 -15.01 14.71
C GLY A 148 32.55 -14.30 13.68
N SER A 149 32.00 -13.71 12.61
CA SER A 149 32.81 -13.06 11.58
C SER A 149 32.37 -11.60 11.44
N ASP A 150 33.10 -10.75 12.14
CA ASP A 150 33.12 -9.29 11.99
C ASP A 150 33.23 -8.91 10.49
N ILE A 151 32.12 -8.56 9.83
CA ILE A 151 32.18 -7.83 8.56
C ILE A 151 32.32 -6.35 8.91
N LYS A 152 33.56 -5.93 9.21
CA LYS A 152 33.89 -4.54 9.52
C LYS A 152 34.09 -3.65 8.28
N ASN A 153 33.97 -4.17 7.06
CA ASN A 153 34.17 -3.35 5.86
C ASN A 153 33.45 -3.85 4.61
N VAL A 154 32.84 -2.92 3.88
CA VAL A 154 32.08 -3.15 2.63
C VAL A 154 32.97 -3.63 1.47
N ASN A 155 34.29 -3.62 1.64
CA ASN A 155 35.25 -4.06 0.63
C ASN A 155 35.48 -5.58 0.56
N ASP A 156 35.09 -6.37 1.58
CA ASP A 156 35.34 -7.82 1.60
C ASP A 156 34.43 -8.63 0.66
N VAL A 157 33.31 -8.05 0.22
CA VAL A 157 32.37 -8.70 -0.72
C VAL A 157 33.00 -8.90 -2.11
N LYS A 158 34.01 -8.11 -2.47
CA LYS A 158 34.72 -8.26 -3.77
C LYS A 158 35.79 -9.36 -3.74
N GLU A 159 36.40 -9.64 -2.60
CA GLU A 159 37.42 -10.69 -2.52
C GLU A 159 36.82 -12.10 -2.46
N GLN A 160 35.68 -12.27 -1.78
CA GLN A 160 35.02 -13.58 -1.71
C GLN A 160 34.49 -14.06 -3.08
N LYS A 161 34.07 -13.14 -3.96
CA LYS A 161 33.68 -13.48 -5.35
C LYS A 161 34.89 -13.83 -6.24
N LYS A 162 36.10 -13.33 -5.95
CA LYS A 162 37.31 -13.74 -6.67
C LYS A 162 37.81 -15.12 -6.21
N ALA A 163 37.74 -15.41 -4.91
CA ALA A 163 38.17 -16.70 -4.36
C ALA A 163 37.36 -17.89 -4.90
N LYS A 164 36.02 -17.79 -4.97
CA LYS A 164 35.16 -18.85 -5.56
C LYS A 164 35.38 -19.08 -7.06
N LYS A 165 35.90 -18.09 -7.79
CA LYS A 165 36.17 -18.22 -9.23
C LYS A 165 37.53 -18.85 -9.54
N GLN A 166 38.45 -18.88 -8.57
CA GLN A 166 39.75 -19.55 -8.71
C GLN A 166 39.71 -21.02 -8.29
N THR A 167 38.89 -21.39 -7.31
CA THR A 167 38.73 -22.80 -6.89
C THR A 167 37.95 -23.63 -7.91
N SER A 168 36.94 -23.05 -8.57
CA SER A 168 36.17 -23.75 -9.62
C SER A 168 36.92 -23.97 -10.95
N LYS A 169 38.15 -23.46 -11.10
CA LYS A 169 38.97 -23.68 -12.31
C LYS A 169 40.09 -24.72 -12.13
N LYS A 170 40.27 -25.29 -10.94
CA LYS A 170 41.37 -26.24 -10.66
C LYS A 170 40.96 -27.71 -10.58
N GLU A 171 39.68 -28.04 -10.78
CA GLU A 171 39.18 -29.43 -10.74
C GLU A 171 38.74 -29.98 -12.12
N THR A 172 39.28 -29.46 -13.22
CA THR A 172 39.05 -30.11 -14.53
C THR A 172 40.22 -29.94 -15.48
N LYS A 173 41.25 -30.76 -15.28
CA LYS A 173 42.13 -31.44 -16.26
C LYS A 173 43.52 -31.69 -15.69
#